data_AF-A0A7W0VKE9-F1
#
_entry.id   AF-A0A7W0VKE9-F1
#
_cell.length_a   1.000
_cell.length_b   1.000
_cell.length_c   1.000
_cell.angle_alpha   90.00
_cell.angle_beta   90.00
_cell.angle_gamma   90.00
#
_symmetry.space_group_name_H-M   'P 1'
#
loop_
_entity.id
_entity.type
_entity.pdbx_description
1 polymer ?
#
loop_
_entity_poly.entity_id
_entity_poly.type
_entity_poly.pdbx_seq_one_letter_code
_entity_poly.pdbx_strand_id
1 'polypeptide(L)'
;MSRLASLLFAGAAVLSFTACMSEGSSEEATALAGNLDIDGCVKIEGSAIGQVGVSVTLGTLSVTFDSWIAKDGEPNEYVGFTLSTGATFYVKAGNNADDLLEGSGTSWVNPNGTGGSAVKGISNIQICEITPPPPPADDPPPPPPPADDPPPPPPPADD
;
A
#
# COMPACT_ATOMS: atom_id res chain seq x y z
N MET A 1 -0.68 -50.26 14.51
CA MET A 1 -1.36 -51.05 13.45
C MET A 1 -2.00 -50.08 12.47
N SER A 2 -1.83 -50.30 11.17
CA SER A 2 -2.62 -49.75 10.04
C SER A 2 -2.55 -48.23 9.75
N ARG A 3 -2.37 -47.73 8.52
CA ARG A 3 -1.90 -48.27 7.22
C ARG A 3 -1.32 -47.07 6.43
N LEU A 4 -0.13 -47.25 5.86
CA LEU A 4 0.40 -46.41 4.79
C LEU A 4 -0.37 -46.72 3.50
N ALA A 5 -1.00 -45.72 2.90
CA ALA A 5 -1.62 -45.82 1.58
C ALA A 5 -0.89 -44.85 0.64
N SER A 6 0.12 -45.37 -0.07
CA SER A 6 0.73 -44.72 -1.23
C SER A 6 -0.27 -44.72 -2.38
N LEU A 7 -0.54 -43.54 -2.94
CA LEU A 7 -1.20 -43.38 -4.23
C LEU A 7 -0.26 -42.58 -5.14
N LEU A 8 0.39 -43.32 -6.03
CA LEU A 8 1.08 -42.81 -7.21
C LEU A 8 0.03 -42.39 -8.24
N PHE A 9 0.00 -41.12 -8.60
CA PHE A 9 -0.65 -40.66 -9.84
C PHE A 9 0.42 -40.02 -10.73
N ALA A 10 0.85 -40.79 -11.73
CA ALA A 10 1.58 -40.29 -12.88
C ALA A 10 0.55 -39.86 -13.94
N GLY A 11 0.46 -38.55 -14.19
CA GLY A 11 -0.38 -37.98 -15.25
C GLY A 11 0.38 -36.87 -15.95
N ALA A 12 1.00 -37.19 -17.08
CA ALA A 12 1.60 -36.21 -17.99
C ALA A 12 0.51 -35.64 -18.89
N ALA A 13 0.36 -34.31 -18.90
CA ALA A 13 -0.43 -33.60 -19.90
C ALA A 13 0.46 -32.54 -20.56
N VAL A 14 0.63 -32.68 -21.87
CA VAL A 14 1.37 -31.80 -22.76
C VAL A 14 0.54 -30.53 -23.00
N LEU A 15 1.13 -29.36 -22.77
CA LEU A 15 0.53 -28.07 -23.06
C LEU A 15 1.32 -27.39 -24.19
N SER A 16 0.69 -27.24 -25.35
CA SER A 16 1.17 -26.40 -26.44
C SER A 16 0.53 -25.03 -26.31
N PHE A 17 1.34 -23.98 -26.11
CA PHE A 17 0.88 -22.60 -26.14
C PHE A 17 1.38 -21.93 -27.42
N THR A 18 0.43 -21.52 -28.27
CA THR A 18 0.65 -20.64 -29.41
C THR A 18 0.78 -19.21 -28.89
N ALA A 19 1.95 -18.60 -29.07
CA ALA A 19 2.20 -17.20 -28.76
C ALA A 19 1.55 -16.30 -29.84
N CYS A 20 0.62 -15.44 -29.44
CA CYS A 20 0.18 -14.32 -30.25
C CYS A 20 1.03 -13.10 -29.84
N MET A 21 1.91 -12.64 -30.73
CA MET A 21 2.62 -11.37 -30.53
C MET A 21 1.67 -10.22 -30.84
N SER A 22 1.23 -9.53 -29.80
CA SER A 22 0.55 -8.23 -29.93
C SER A 22 1.54 -7.16 -29.50
N GLU A 23 2.16 -6.51 -30.49
CA GLU A 23 2.89 -5.25 -30.32
C GLU A 23 1.86 -4.14 -30.09
N GLY A 24 1.51 -3.95 -28.82
CA GLY A 24 0.71 -2.84 -28.33
C GLY A 24 1.59 -1.95 -27.44
N SER A 25 1.78 -0.72 -27.90
CA SER A 25 2.48 0.39 -27.25
C SER A 25 2.27 0.43 -25.73
N SER A 26 3.38 0.37 -25.00
CA SER A 26 3.49 0.31 -23.55
C SER A 26 3.04 1.62 -22.88
N GLU A 27 1.84 1.61 -22.32
CA GLU A 27 1.55 2.38 -21.12
C GLU A 27 1.98 1.50 -19.94
N GLU A 28 2.93 1.96 -19.14
CA GLU A 28 3.49 1.25 -17.98
C GLU A 28 2.43 1.09 -16.87
N ALA A 29 1.49 0.15 -17.06
CA ALA A 29 0.80 -0.48 -15.95
C ALA A 29 1.82 -1.43 -15.31
N THR A 30 2.63 -0.89 -14.39
CA THR A 30 3.56 -1.64 -13.55
C THR A 30 2.83 -2.86 -13.00
N ALA A 31 3.26 -4.05 -13.42
CA ALA A 31 2.69 -5.31 -12.98
C ALA A 31 2.97 -5.53 -11.49
N LEU A 32 2.19 -4.90 -10.62
CA LEU A 32 2.17 -5.04 -9.16
C LEU A 32 1.63 -6.40 -8.67
N ALA A 33 1.47 -7.36 -9.57
CA ALA A 33 0.74 -8.61 -9.32
C ALA A 33 1.51 -9.64 -8.47
N GLY A 34 2.84 -9.58 -8.41
CA GLY A 34 3.66 -10.67 -7.87
C GLY A 34 4.34 -10.39 -6.53
N ASN A 35 4.86 -9.18 -6.36
CA ASN A 35 5.63 -8.80 -5.19
C ASN A 35 5.41 -7.31 -4.99
N LEU A 36 4.52 -6.98 -4.06
CA LEU A 36 4.38 -5.60 -3.64
C LEU A 36 5.57 -5.34 -2.72
N ASP A 37 6.64 -4.86 -3.33
CA ASP A 37 7.81 -4.36 -2.64
C ASP A 37 7.74 -2.84 -2.79
N ILE A 38 6.86 -2.23 -1.98
CA ILE A 38 6.67 -0.79 -2.00
C ILE A 38 7.81 -0.19 -1.18
N ASP A 39 8.63 0.63 -1.83
CA ASP A 39 9.79 1.25 -1.19
C ASP A 39 9.36 2.06 0.05
N GLY A 40 10.13 1.93 1.14
CA GLY A 40 9.80 2.55 2.42
C GLY A 40 8.68 1.87 3.23
N CYS A 41 8.19 0.71 2.80
CA CYS A 41 7.20 -0.07 3.56
C CYS A 41 7.80 -1.35 4.15
N VAL A 42 7.21 -1.82 5.26
CA VAL A 42 7.56 -3.10 5.88
C VAL A 42 6.47 -4.11 5.61
N LYS A 43 6.86 -5.24 5.00
CA LYS A 43 5.96 -6.36 4.69
C LYS A 43 5.79 -7.30 5.88
N ILE A 44 4.54 -7.69 6.14
CA ILE A 44 4.10 -8.67 7.13
C ILE A 44 3.37 -9.80 6.40
N GLU A 45 3.83 -11.04 6.58
CA GLU A 45 3.22 -12.22 5.95
C GLU A 45 3.45 -13.50 6.76
N GLY A 46 2.83 -14.59 6.32
CA GLY A 46 3.03 -15.92 6.91
C GLY A 46 2.61 -15.96 8.38
N SER A 47 3.49 -16.48 9.25
CA SER A 47 3.17 -16.69 10.66
C SER A 47 3.00 -15.41 11.47
N ALA A 48 3.44 -14.25 10.96
CA ALA A 48 3.25 -12.97 11.64
C ALA A 48 1.78 -12.50 11.60
N ILE A 49 1.01 -12.97 10.61
CA ILE A 49 -0.42 -12.69 10.53
C ILE A 49 -1.13 -13.42 11.67
N GLY A 50 -1.99 -12.69 12.39
CA GLY A 50 -2.71 -13.22 13.55
C GLY A 50 -1.96 -13.14 14.88
N GLN A 51 -0.68 -12.76 14.88
CA GLN A 51 0.10 -12.59 16.11
C GLN A 51 -0.10 -11.20 16.70
N VAL A 52 -0.52 -11.14 17.96
CA VAL A 52 -0.63 -9.89 18.72
C VAL A 52 0.74 -9.48 19.27
N GLY A 53 1.03 -8.18 19.23
CA GLY A 53 2.30 -7.62 19.72
C GLY A 53 3.43 -7.61 18.68
N VAL A 54 3.19 -8.12 17.47
CA VAL A 54 4.13 -7.95 16.35
C VAL A 54 4.29 -6.46 16.09
N SER A 55 5.52 -5.98 16.10
CA SER A 55 5.87 -4.58 15.89
C SER A 55 6.67 -4.41 14.61
N VAL A 56 6.36 -3.37 13.85
CA VAL A 56 7.15 -2.91 12.71
C VAL A 56 7.68 -1.52 13.00
N THR A 57 8.92 -1.25 12.57
CA THR A 57 9.58 0.05 12.74
C THR A 57 9.76 0.70 11.38
N LEU A 58 9.23 1.91 11.24
CA LEU A 58 9.20 2.73 10.02
C LEU A 58 9.83 4.08 10.36
N GLY A 59 11.13 4.23 10.08
CA GLY A 59 11.89 5.39 10.55
C GLY A 59 11.87 5.48 12.08
N THR A 60 11.20 6.51 12.61
CA THR A 60 11.00 6.71 14.06
C THR A 60 9.64 6.23 14.58
N LEU A 61 8.74 5.81 13.68
CA LEU A 61 7.42 5.31 14.04
C LEU A 61 7.50 3.81 14.35
N SER A 62 6.97 3.39 15.50
CA SER A 62 6.78 1.98 15.83
C SER A 62 5.30 1.66 15.82
N VAL A 63 4.89 0.74 14.95
CA VAL A 63 3.50 0.31 14.78
C VAL A 63 3.38 -1.13 15.29
N THR A 64 2.47 -1.36 16.24
CA THR A 64 2.24 -2.69 16.83
C THR A 64 0.85 -3.19 16.44
N PHE A 65 0.71 -4.48 16.13
CA PHE A 65 -0.59 -5.12 15.94
C PHE A 65 -1.22 -5.46 17.30
N ASP A 66 -2.28 -4.74 17.66
CA ASP A 66 -2.95 -4.88 18.96
C ASP A 66 -4.00 -5.99 18.96
N SER A 67 -4.71 -6.17 17.85
CA SER A 67 -5.71 -7.22 17.70
C SER A 67 -5.92 -7.62 16.25
N TRP A 68 -6.51 -8.80 16.07
CA TRP A 68 -6.85 -9.37 14.77
C TRP A 68 -8.31 -9.81 14.76
N ILE A 69 -8.98 -9.67 13.62
CA ILE A 69 -10.36 -10.12 13.41
C ILE A 69 -10.28 -11.43 12.62
N ALA A 70 -10.64 -12.53 13.25
CA ALA A 70 -10.72 -13.83 12.59
C ALA A 70 -11.88 -13.86 11.60
N LYS A 71 -11.73 -14.66 10.54
CA LYS A 71 -12.80 -14.93 9.58
C LYS A 71 -13.82 -15.88 10.18
N ASP A 72 -15.11 -15.58 9.99
CA ASP A 72 -16.19 -16.40 10.53
C ASP A 72 -16.14 -17.82 9.97
N GLY A 73 -16.04 -18.81 10.86
CA GLY A 73 -16.03 -20.23 10.52
C GLY A 73 -14.68 -20.78 10.02
N GLU A 74 -13.66 -19.94 9.85
CA GLU A 74 -12.35 -20.33 9.33
C GLU A 74 -11.24 -19.96 10.34
N PRO A 75 -10.93 -20.84 11.30
CA PRO A 75 -9.94 -20.54 12.33
C PRO A 75 -8.55 -20.36 11.69
N ASN A 76 -7.82 -19.37 12.19
CA ASN A 76 -6.49 -18.95 11.71
C ASN A 76 -6.49 -18.22 10.35
N GLU A 77 -7.65 -17.88 9.80
CA GLU A 77 -7.77 -16.90 8.72
C GLU A 77 -8.23 -15.56 9.30
N TYR A 78 -7.62 -14.47 8.88
CA TYR A 78 -7.88 -13.14 9.44
C TYR A 78 -8.33 -12.19 8.35
N VAL A 79 -9.28 -11.32 8.68
CA VAL A 79 -9.97 -10.41 7.75
C VAL A 79 -9.94 -8.96 8.25
N GLY A 80 -9.21 -8.70 9.32
CA GLY A 80 -9.04 -7.36 9.86
C GLY A 80 -8.01 -7.32 10.98
N PHE A 81 -7.61 -6.12 11.35
CA PHE A 81 -6.65 -5.87 12.42
C PHE A 81 -6.81 -4.46 13.00
N THR A 82 -6.22 -4.26 14.19
CA THR A 82 -6.05 -2.95 14.82
C THR A 82 -4.57 -2.73 15.13
N LEU A 83 -4.11 -1.50 14.95
CA LEU A 83 -2.75 -1.03 15.15
C LEU A 83 -2.68 -0.06 16.34
N SER A 84 -1.53 -0.03 17.00
CA SER A 84 -1.26 0.85 18.15
C SER A 84 -1.21 2.34 17.79
N THR A 85 -0.97 2.67 16.52
CA THR A 85 -0.92 4.03 15.98
C THR A 85 -1.34 4.02 14.52
N GLY A 86 -1.65 5.21 13.98
CA GLY A 86 -2.06 5.37 12.59
C GLY A 86 -0.91 5.10 11.62
N ALA A 87 -1.20 4.38 10.53
CA ALA A 87 -0.27 4.17 9.42
C ALA A 87 -1.03 4.12 8.09
N THR A 88 -0.29 4.26 6.98
CA THR A 88 -0.78 3.86 5.66
C THR A 88 -0.47 2.39 5.48
N PHE A 89 -1.40 1.63 4.93
CA PHE A 89 -1.20 0.20 4.72
C PHE A 89 -1.83 -0.30 3.42
N TYR A 90 -1.22 -1.34 2.88
CA TYR A 90 -1.69 -2.08 1.73
C TYR A 90 -1.95 -3.51 2.16
N VAL A 91 -3.18 -3.98 1.99
CA VAL A 91 -3.61 -5.31 2.42
C VAL A 91 -3.94 -6.16 1.20
N LYS A 92 -3.22 -7.26 1.02
CA LYS A 92 -3.57 -8.26 0.00
C LYS A 92 -4.50 -9.30 0.65
N ALA A 93 -5.74 -9.36 0.19
CA ALA A 93 -6.76 -10.27 0.71
C ALA A 93 -7.05 -11.40 -0.29
N GLY A 94 -6.26 -12.48 -0.25
CA GLY A 94 -6.31 -13.55 -1.23
C GLY A 94 -5.00 -13.68 -2.03
N ASN A 95 -5.08 -14.29 -3.21
CA ASN A 95 -3.91 -14.67 -4.01
C ASN A 95 -3.80 -13.90 -5.33
N ASN A 96 -4.83 -13.13 -5.73
CA ASN A 96 -4.83 -12.41 -6.99
C ASN A 96 -4.25 -11.00 -6.83
N ALA A 97 -3.87 -10.37 -7.93
CA ALA A 97 -3.39 -9.00 -7.94
C ALA A 97 -4.50 -7.99 -7.58
N ASP A 98 -5.72 -8.26 -8.03
CA ASP A 98 -6.90 -7.42 -7.81
C ASP A 98 -7.40 -7.43 -6.36
N ASP A 99 -6.82 -8.31 -5.52
CA ASP A 99 -7.11 -8.45 -4.11
C ASP A 99 -6.33 -7.44 -3.24
N LEU A 100 -5.62 -6.48 -3.85
CA LEU A 100 -4.88 -5.44 -3.15
C LEU A 100 -5.78 -4.26 -2.78
N LEU A 101 -5.86 -3.97 -1.48
CA LEU A 101 -6.68 -2.91 -0.92
C LEU A 101 -5.81 -1.94 -0.13
N GLU A 102 -5.87 -0.66 -0.47
CA GLU A 102 -5.22 0.41 0.28
C GLU A 102 -6.12 0.90 1.41
N GLY A 103 -5.50 1.29 2.53
CA GLY A 103 -6.18 2.01 3.59
C GLY A 103 -5.21 2.79 4.46
N SER A 104 -5.77 3.58 5.37
CA SER A 104 -5.01 4.36 6.35
C SER A 104 -5.77 4.46 7.66
N GLY A 105 -5.06 4.48 8.77
CA GLY A 105 -5.64 4.65 10.11
C GLY A 105 -5.08 3.65 11.11
N THR A 106 -5.84 3.43 12.19
CA THR A 106 -5.47 2.49 13.27
C THR A 106 -6.17 1.15 13.13
N SER A 107 -7.06 0.96 12.16
CA SER A 107 -7.77 -0.30 11.97
C SER A 107 -8.15 -0.51 10.52
N TRP A 108 -8.29 -1.77 10.16
CA TRP A 108 -8.79 -2.19 8.87
C TRP A 108 -9.64 -3.44 9.00
N VAL A 109 -10.69 -3.53 8.19
CA VAL A 109 -11.54 -4.70 8.05
C VAL A 109 -11.79 -4.92 6.56
N ASN A 110 -11.83 -6.17 6.14
CA ASN A 110 -12.12 -6.54 4.75
C ASN A 110 -13.46 -5.91 4.33
N PRO A 111 -13.49 -5.13 3.23
CA PRO A 111 -14.71 -4.45 2.80
C PRO A 111 -15.84 -5.40 2.41
N ASN A 112 -15.52 -6.67 2.11
CA ASN A 112 -16.52 -7.70 1.82
C ASN A 112 -17.15 -8.33 3.09
N GLY A 113 -16.74 -7.90 4.29
CA GLY A 113 -17.26 -8.37 5.58
C GLY A 113 -16.34 -9.34 6.31
N THR A 114 -16.87 -10.04 7.33
CA THR A 114 -16.10 -10.92 8.21
C THR A 114 -16.23 -12.42 7.88
N GLY A 115 -17.15 -12.80 6.99
CA GLY A 115 -17.47 -14.20 6.72
C GLY A 115 -18.07 -14.45 5.34
N GLY A 116 -18.10 -15.73 4.94
CA GLY A 116 -18.61 -16.17 3.65
C GLY A 116 -17.52 -16.33 2.58
N SER A 117 -17.87 -17.00 1.47
CA SER A 117 -16.92 -17.41 0.42
C SER A 117 -16.33 -16.25 -0.40
N ALA A 118 -17.02 -15.10 -0.40
CA ALA A 118 -16.56 -13.87 -1.02
C ALA A 118 -15.49 -13.14 -0.18
N VAL A 119 -15.47 -13.36 1.14
CA VAL A 119 -14.47 -12.79 2.03
C VAL A 119 -13.19 -13.61 1.93
N LYS A 120 -12.10 -12.94 1.57
CA LYS A 120 -10.77 -13.54 1.49
C LYS A 120 -9.95 -13.12 2.70
N GLY A 121 -9.22 -14.06 3.28
CA GLY A 121 -8.25 -13.79 4.32
C GLY A 121 -7.09 -12.95 3.82
N ILE A 122 -6.50 -12.22 4.76
CA ILE A 122 -5.27 -11.46 4.56
C ILE A 122 -4.13 -12.45 4.25
N SER A 123 -3.45 -12.27 3.12
CA SER A 123 -2.26 -13.04 2.75
C SER A 123 -0.96 -12.30 3.06
N ASN A 124 -0.94 -10.97 2.91
CA ASN A 124 0.13 -10.10 3.39
C ASN A 124 -0.38 -8.68 3.63
N ILE A 125 0.37 -7.94 4.44
CA ILE A 125 0.15 -6.52 4.72
C ILE A 125 1.48 -5.81 4.49
N GLN A 126 1.46 -4.63 3.89
CA GLN A 126 2.55 -3.68 3.98
C GLN A 126 2.13 -2.48 4.78
N ILE A 127 2.94 -2.12 5.77
CA ILE A 127 2.77 -0.89 6.53
C ILE A 127 3.82 0.10 6.04
N CYS A 128 3.38 1.28 5.64
CA CYS A 128 4.22 2.34 5.11
C CYS A 128 4.27 3.50 6.10
N GLU A 129 5.39 4.20 6.13
CA GLU A 129 5.45 5.47 6.86
C GLU A 129 4.43 6.43 6.25
N ILE A 130 3.68 7.14 7.10
CA ILE A 130 2.92 8.30 6.63
C ILE A 130 3.95 9.37 6.33
N THR A 131 4.39 9.47 5.09
CA THR A 131 5.23 10.60 4.68
C THR A 131 4.42 11.86 4.91
N PRO A 132 4.84 12.76 5.83
CA PRO A 132 4.13 14.01 6.00
C PRO A 132 4.11 14.74 4.65
N PRO A 133 3.02 15.46 4.32
CA PRO A 133 3.00 16.25 3.11
C PRO A 133 4.23 17.16 3.10
N PRO A 134 4.86 17.40 1.94
CA PRO A 134 5.96 18.34 1.86
C PRO A 134 5.51 19.66 2.50
N PRO A 135 6.40 20.37 3.21
CA PRO A 135 6.05 21.69 3.72
C PRO A 135 5.48 22.51 2.57
N PRO A 136 4.48 23.38 2.82
CA PRO A 136 4.01 24.32 1.81
C PRO A 136 5.23 24.98 1.17
N ALA A 137 5.23 25.11 -0.15
CA ALA A 137 6.28 25.88 -0.82
C ALA A 137 6.36 27.26 -0.15
N ASP A 138 7.57 27.71 0.16
CA ASP A 138 7.76 29.06 0.68
C ASP A 138 7.04 30.04 -0.25
N ASP A 139 6.23 30.94 0.32
CA ASP A 139 5.60 32.00 -0.47
C ASP A 139 6.68 32.70 -1.29
N PRO A 140 6.45 32.97 -2.59
CA PRO A 140 7.42 33.72 -3.37
C PRO A 140 7.71 35.03 -2.62
N PRO A 141 8.98 35.48 -2.59
CA PRO A 141 9.31 36.74 -1.95
C PRO A 141 8.43 37.84 -2.57
N PRO A 142 7.96 38.82 -1.76
CA PRO A 142 7.16 39.92 -2.28
C PRO A 142 7.91 40.58 -3.44
N PRO A 143 7.21 41.04 -4.48
CA PRO A 143 7.85 41.78 -5.55
C PRO A 143 8.61 42.98 -4.95
N PRO A 144 9.74 43.39 -5.55
CA PRO A 144 10.43 44.61 -5.12
C PRO A 144 9.46 45.80 -5.16
N PRO A 145 9.60 46.79 -4.25
CA PRO A 145 8.79 47.98 -4.30
C PRO A 145 8.92 48.64 -5.69
N PRO A 146 7.85 49.30 -6.19
CA PRO A 146 7.97 50.13 -7.39
C PRO A 146 9.15 51.09 -7.23
N ALA A 147 9.91 51.32 -8.31
CA ALA A 147 10.92 52.37 -8.30
C ALA A 147 10.24 53.72 -7.99
N ASP A 148 10.88 54.55 -7.16
CA ASP A 148 10.41 55.92 -6.93
C ASP A 148 10.30 56.64 -8.28
N ASP A 149 9.18 57.36 -8.48
CA ASP A 149 9.01 58.19 -9.67
C ASP A 149 10.18 59.20 -9.76
N PRO A 150 10.78 59.40 -10.94
CA PRO A 150 11.82 60.41 -11.09
C PRO A 150 11.27 61.78 -10.68
N PRO A 151 12.09 62.64 -10.03
CA PRO A 151 11.66 63.97 -9.66
C PRO A 151 11.19 64.73 -10.91
N PRO A 152 10.18 65.60 -10.79
CA PRO A 152 9.73 66.41 -11.91
C PRO A 152 10.90 67.24 -12.46
N PRO A 153 10.94 67.49 -13.79
CA PRO A 153 11.96 68.35 -14.36
C PRO A 153 11.90 69.75 -13.71
N PRO A 154 13.04 70.46 -13.61
CA PRO A 154 13.05 71.83 -13.10
C PRO A 154 12.16 72.73 -13.97
N PRO A 155 11.55 73.78 -13.39
CA PRO A 155 10.78 74.76 -14.15
C PRO A 155 11.68 75.45 -15.21
N PRO A 156 11.10 75.93 -16.32
CA PRO A 156 11.81 76.77 -17.28
C PRO A 156 12.43 77.99 -16.59
N ALA A 157 13.60 78.45 -17.06
CA ALA A 157 14.16 79.72 -16.61
C ALA A 157 13.36 80.89 -17.23
N ASP A 158 13.07 81.91 -16.43
CA ASP A 158 12.51 83.17 -16.92
C ASP A 158 13.65 84.01 -17.55
N ASP A 159 13.65 84.16 -18.88
CA ASP A 159 14.55 85.05 -19.66
C ASP A 159 13.97 86.48 -19.81
#